data_AF-A0A1Q7YJT1-F1
#
_entry.id   AF-A0A1Q7YJT1-F1
#
_cell.length_a   1.000
_cell.length_b   1.000
_cell.length_c   1.000
_cell.angle_alpha   90.00
_cell.angle_beta   90.00
_cell.angle_gamma   90.00
#
_symmetry.space_group_name_H-M   'P 1'
#
loop_
_entity.id
_entity.type
_entity.pdbx_description
1 polymer ?
#
loop_
_entity_poly.entity_id
_entity_poly.type
_entity_poly.pdbx_seq_one_letter_code
_entity_poly.pdbx_strand_id
1 'polypeptide(L)' 'MAGVGLGIIAVGTLVLIGYALRPRRCDICGNVLQRTSYTWTIQNEKKRVCPHCNQSLARKKSKAAMSQFR' A
#
# COMPACT_ATOMS: atom_id res chain seq x y z
N MET A 1 31.81 21.95 -21.53
CA MET A 1 30.91 21.81 -20.37
C MET A 1 29.48 21.32 -20.68
N ALA A 2 29.03 21.15 -21.92
CA ALA A 2 27.63 20.81 -22.22
C ALA A 2 27.19 19.37 -21.88
N GLY A 3 28.10 18.39 -21.88
CA GLY A 3 27.77 16.97 -21.66
C GLY A 3 27.41 16.61 -20.21
N VAL A 4 27.91 17.36 -19.23
CA VAL A 4 27.72 17.06 -17.79
C VAL A 4 26.30 17.44 -17.34
N GLY A 5 25.76 18.54 -17.88
CA GLY A 5 24.42 19.02 -17.55
C GLY A 5 23.31 18.07 -18.02
N LEU A 6 23.44 17.51 -19.23
CA LEU A 6 22.49 16.52 -19.76
C LEU A 6 22.50 15.22 -18.95
N GLY A 7 23.67 14.79 -18.48
CA GLY A 7 23.81 13.62 -17.61
C GLY A 7 23.10 13.79 -16.27
N ILE A 8 23.24 14.94 -15.62
CA ILE A 8 22.57 15.22 -14.33
C ILE A 8 21.05 15.25 -14.50
N ILE A 9 20.56 15.87 -15.57
CA ILE A 9 19.13 15.93 -15.87
C ILE A 9 18.57 14.52 -16.11
N ALA A 10 19.28 13.68 -16.88
CA ALA A 10 18.88 12.30 -17.16
C ALA A 10 18.88 11.42 -15.90
N VAL A 11 19.85 11.58 -15.01
CA VAL A 11 19.88 10.84 -13.73
C VAL A 11 18.76 11.33 -12.80
N GLY A 12 18.53 12.63 -12.72
CA GLY A 12 17.45 13.21 -11.92
C GLY A 12 16.07 12.72 -12.34
N THR A 13 15.79 12.65 -13.65
CA THR A 13 14.52 12.15 -14.17
C THR A 13 14.32 10.67 -13.88
N LEU A 14 15.36 9.83 -14.03
CA LEU A 14 15.30 8.41 -13.69
C LEU A 14 15.02 8.17 -12.20
N VAL A 15 15.62 8.96 -11.30
CA VAL A 15 15.38 8.86 -9.85
C VAL A 15 13.93 9.22 -9.52
N LEU A 16 13.38 10.27 -10.12
CA LEU A 16 11.99 10.69 -9.92
C LEU A 16 11.00 9.60 -10.41
N ILE A 17 11.26 9.02 -11.58
CA ILE A 17 10.44 7.93 -12.12
C ILE A 17 10.49 6.69 -11.21
N GLY A 18 11.69 6.32 -10.72
CA GLY A 18 11.84 5.21 -9.79
C GLY A 18 11.10 5.41 -8.46
N TYR A 19 10.98 6.65 -7.99
CA TYR A 19 10.17 6.96 -6.80
C TYR A 19 8.66 6.90 -7.09
N ALA A 20 8.22 7.41 -8.24
CA ALA A 20 6.82 7.40 -8.65
C ALA A 20 6.28 5.98 -8.91
N LEU A 21 7.13 5.09 -9.41
CA LEU A 21 6.77 3.69 -9.69
C LEU A 21 6.86 2.77 -8.47
N ARG A 22 7.08 3.30 -7.26
CA ARG A 22 7.12 2.45 -6.06
C ARG A 22 5.80 1.67 -5.91
N PRO A 23 5.86 0.34 -5.84
CA PRO A 23 4.66 -0.45 -5.65
C PRO A 23 3.96 -0.04 -4.35
N ARG A 24 2.65 0.20 -4.44
CA ARG A 24 1.81 0.44 -3.25
C ARG A 24 1.97 -0.76 -2.31
N ARG A 25 2.12 -0.53 -1.01
CA ARG A 25 2.29 -1.58 0.01
C ARG A 25 1.09 -1.63 0.95
N CYS A 26 0.86 -2.81 1.51
CA CYS A 26 -0.23 -3.03 2.45
C CYS A 26 0.11 -2.37 3.76
N ASP A 27 -0.80 -1.55 4.28
CA ASP A 27 -0.56 -0.79 5.53
C ASP A 27 -0.52 -1.69 6.78
N ILE A 28 -0.86 -2.98 6.64
CA ILE A 28 -0.87 -3.96 7.74
C ILE A 28 0.33 -4.89 7.69
N CYS A 29 0.62 -5.50 6.55
CA CYS A 29 1.68 -6.51 6.43
C CYS A 29 2.87 -6.07 5.56
N GLY A 30 2.84 -4.88 4.98
CA GLY A 30 3.95 -4.35 4.16
C GLY A 30 4.11 -5.00 2.78
N ASN A 31 3.30 -6.02 2.44
CA ASN A 31 3.38 -6.69 1.15
C ASN A 31 2.99 -5.76 0.00
N VAL A 32 3.60 -5.98 -1.16
CA VAL A 32 3.23 -5.27 -2.39
C VAL A 32 1.76 -5.55 -2.71
N LEU A 33 0.98 -4.48 -2.87
CA LEU A 33 -0.39 -4.59 -3.35
C LEU A 33 -0.36 -5.06 -4.80
N GLN A 34 -1.05 -6.17 -5.03
CA GLN A 34 -1.42 -6.57 -6.37
C GLN A 34 -2.56 -5.68 -6.87
N ARG A 35 -3.04 -5.98 -8.09
CA ARG A 35 -4.09 -5.21 -8.78
C ARG A 35 -5.36 -5.02 -7.94
N THR A 36 -5.65 -5.97 -7.04
CA THR A 36 -6.79 -5.92 -6.13
C THR A 36 -6.37 -5.42 -4.75
N SER A 37 -6.99 -4.33 -4.30
CA SER A 37 -6.78 -3.73 -2.97
C SER A 37 -8.11 -3.40 -2.32
N TYR A 38 -8.17 -3.51 -0.99
CA TYR A 38 -9.37 -3.18 -0.20
C TYR A 38 -9.06 -2.03 0.76
N THR A 39 -10.09 -1.30 1.16
CA THR A 39 -9.96 -0.19 2.12
C THR A 39 -10.67 -0.56 3.41
N TRP A 40 -9.98 -0.41 4.54
CA TRP A 40 -10.53 -0.64 5.87
C TRP A 40 -10.28 0.58 6.75
N THR A 41 -11.25 0.94 7.57
CA THR A 41 -11.06 1.96 8.60
C THR A 41 -10.59 1.27 9.88
N ILE A 42 -9.36 1.58 10.31
CA ILE A 42 -8.74 1.04 11.52
C ILE A 42 -8.27 2.24 12.35
N GLN A 43 -8.72 2.34 13.60
CA GLN A 43 -8.36 3.47 14.48
C GLN A 43 -8.66 4.85 13.86
N ASN A 44 -9.83 4.98 13.22
CA ASN A 44 -10.26 6.19 12.51
C ASN A 44 -9.42 6.59 11.28
N GLU A 45 -8.46 5.76 10.86
CA GLU A 45 -7.65 5.97 9.67
C GLU A 45 -8.04 4.99 8.56
N LYS A 46 -8.16 5.50 7.33
CA LYS A 46 -8.42 4.67 6.14
C LYS A 46 -7.12 4.01 5.67
N LYS A 47 -7.03 2.70 5.85
CA LYS A 47 -5.89 1.88 5.46
C LYS A 47 -6.20 1.06 4.22
N ARG A 48 -5.24 0.95 3.31
CA ARG A 48 -5.32 0.12 2.12
C ARG A 48 -4.62 -1.22 2.40
N VAL A 49 -5.37 -2.29 2.21
CA VAL A 49 -4.95 -3.64 2.62
C VAL A 49 -4.98 -4.59 1.42
N CYS A 50 -4.11 -5.59 1.48
CA CYS A 50 -4.09 -6.68 0.50
C CYS A 50 -5.25 -7.67 0.74
N PRO A 51 -5.57 -8.54 -0.25
CA PRO A 51 -6.65 -9.52 -0.13
C PRO A 51 -6.51 -10.45 1.09
N HIS A 52 -5.28 -10.82 1.43
CA HIS A 52 -4.99 -11.65 2.59
C HIS A 52 -5.35 -10.95 3.91
N CYS A 53 -4.89 -9.72 4.11
CA CYS A 53 -5.24 -8.92 5.29
C CYS A 53 -6.75 -8.61 5.35
N ASN A 54 -7.38 -8.36 4.19
CA ASN A 54 -8.82 -8.18 4.09
C ASN A 54 -9.60 -9.39 4.65
N GLN A 55 -9.23 -10.61 4.26
CA GLN A 55 -9.87 -11.82 4.79
C GLN A 55 -9.67 -11.97 6.30
N SER A 56 -8.48 -11.66 6.81
CA SER A 56 -8.20 -11.70 8.25
C SER A 56 -9.06 -10.70 9.04
N LEU A 57 -9.17 -9.46 8.54
CA LEU A 57 -10.02 -8.43 9.14
C LEU A 57 -11.50 -8.80 9.10
N ALA A 58 -11.99 -9.33 7.98
CA ALA A 58 -13.36 -9.79 7.83
C ALA A 58 -13.71 -10.89 8.85
N ARG A 59 -12.82 -11.87 9.03
CA ARG A 59 -12.99 -12.92 10.05
C ARG A 59 -13.02 -12.35 11.46
N LYS A 60 -12.16 -11.39 11.79
CA LYS A 60 -12.16 -10.71 13.10
C LYS A 60 -13.47 -9.96 13.34
N LYS A 61 -13.96 -9.21 12.35
CA LYS A 61 -15.24 -8.48 12.44
C LYS A 61 -16.42 -9.46 12.64
N SER A 62 -16.45 -10.55 11.89
CA SER A 62 -17.47 -11.59 12.04
C SER A 62 -17.42 -12.25 13.43
N LYS A 63 -16.22 -12.61 13.93
CA LYS A 63 -16.05 -13.17 15.27
C LYS A 63 -16.53 -12.20 16.36
N ALA A 64 -16.17 -10.92 16.25
CA ALA A 64 -16.60 -9.88 17.18
C ALA A 64 -18.13 -9.74 17.20
N ALA A 65 -18.77 -9.70 16.02
CA ALA A 65 -20.22 -9.66 15.92
C ALA A 65 -20.89 -10.87 16.57
N MET A 66 -20.37 -12.08 16.32
CA MET A 66 -20.90 -13.32 16.93
C MET A 66 -20.72 -13.33 18.46
N SER A 67 -19.62 -12.81 18.99
CA SER A 67 -19.41 -12.75 20.44
C SER A 67 -20.34 -11.79 21.17
N GLN A 68 -20.96 -10.83 20.47
CA GLN A 68 -21.95 -9.93 21.08
C GLN A 68 -23.31 -10.61 21.33
N PHE A 69 -23.57 -11.77 20.72
CA PHE A 69 -24.81 -12.52 20.87
C PHE A 69 -24.70 -13.69 21.85
N ARG A 70 -23.54 -13.86 22.50
CA ARG A 70 -23.32 -14.87 23.53
C ARG A 70 -23.38 -14.25 24.91
#